data_AF-A0A1C6EDV9-F1
#
_entry.id   AF-A0A1C6EDV9-F1
#
_cell.length_a   1.000
_cell.length_b   1.000
_cell.length_c   1.000
_cell.angle_alpha   90.00
_cell.angle_beta   90.00
_cell.angle_gamma   90.00
#
_symmetry.space_group_name_H-M   'P 1'
#
loop_
_entity.id
_entity.type
_entity.pdbx_description
1 polymer ?
#
loop_
_entity_poly.entity_id
_entity_poly.type
_entity_poly.pdbx_seq_one_letter_code
_entity_poly.pdbx_strand_id
1 'polypeptide(L)'
;MKNLDQWILVVIACMAVISPCITTYLNNRYQYKITKFNTQYSTKIKYVNDYFEHLSAVIAHPNSLDALKDYLSSAQKLYIVVDSDCRRYIGNITYTVSKERPSNFSEDFLNSLEDDMCRLSENIAKCIE
;
A
#
# COMPACT_ATOMS: atom_id res chain seq x y z
N MET A 1 3.53 -53.09 -37.86
CA MET A 1 4.17 -51.77 -37.60
C MET A 1 3.20 -50.59 -37.76
N LYS A 2 2.23 -50.61 -38.70
CA LYS A 2 1.27 -49.49 -38.91
C LYS A 2 0.48 -49.00 -37.68
N ASN A 3 0.08 -49.90 -36.78
CA ASN A 3 -0.71 -49.52 -35.60
C ASN A 3 0.12 -48.75 -34.55
N LEU A 4 1.41 -49.04 -34.44
CA LEU A 4 2.28 -48.38 -33.45
C LEU A 4 2.52 -46.91 -33.83
N ASP A 5 2.76 -46.65 -35.12
CA ASP A 5 2.93 -45.29 -35.63
C ASP A 5 1.66 -44.44 -35.50
N GLN A 6 0.48 -45.04 -35.71
CA GLN A 6 -0.79 -44.35 -35.46
C GLN A 6 -1.01 -44.01 -33.98
N TRP A 7 -0.66 -44.91 -33.07
CA TRP A 7 -0.75 -44.65 -31.62
C TRP A 7 0.21 -43.55 -31.17
N ILE A 8 1.44 -43.52 -31.71
CA ILE A 8 2.43 -42.47 -31.42
C ILE A 8 1.90 -41.09 -31.88
N LEU A 9 1.32 -41.01 -33.07
CA LEU A 9 0.73 -39.76 -33.58
C LEU A 9 -0.44 -39.26 -32.73
N VAL A 10 -1.30 -40.16 -32.26
CA VAL A 10 -2.43 -39.80 -31.37
C VAL A 10 -1.91 -39.24 -30.05
N VAL A 11 -0.89 -39.86 -29.44
CA VAL A 11 -0.29 -39.37 -28.19
C VAL A 11 0.32 -37.99 -28.38
N ILE A 12 1.06 -37.75 -29.47
CA ILE A 12 1.65 -36.44 -29.77
C ILE A 12 0.54 -35.38 -29.97
N ALA A 13 -0.52 -35.71 -30.69
CA ALA A 13 -1.66 -34.82 -30.90
C ALA A 13 -2.38 -34.47 -29.58
N CYS A 14 -2.59 -35.45 -28.70
CA CYS A 14 -3.17 -35.21 -27.37
C CYS A 14 -2.27 -34.32 -26.50
N MET A 15 -0.95 -34.56 -26.49
CA MET A 15 0.01 -33.74 -25.74
C MET A 15 0.08 -32.31 -26.27
N ALA A 16 -0.05 -32.12 -27.59
CA ALA A 16 -0.09 -30.79 -28.22
C ALA A 16 -1.33 -29.97 -27.83
N VAL A 17 -2.45 -30.62 -27.48
CA VAL A 17 -3.66 -29.95 -26.98
C VAL A 17 -3.61 -29.71 -25.48
N ILE A 18 -3.13 -30.70 -24.70
CA ILE A 18 -3.09 -30.62 -23.24
C ILE A 18 -2.01 -29.65 -22.74
N SER A 19 -0.85 -29.60 -23.41
CA SER A 19 0.28 -28.75 -23.00
C SER A 19 -0.06 -27.24 -22.98
N PRO A 20 -0.70 -26.66 -24.01
CA PRO A 20 -1.18 -25.27 -23.98
C PRO A 20 -2.21 -25.03 -22.87
N CYS A 21 -3.11 -25.97 -22.61
CA CYS A 21 -4.13 -25.85 -21.57
C CYS A 21 -3.51 -25.79 -20.17
N ILE A 22 -2.55 -26.67 -19.86
CA ILE A 22 -1.82 -26.66 -18.58
C ILE A 22 -0.99 -25.38 -18.46
N THR A 23 -0.28 -24.98 -19.51
CA THR A 23 0.54 -23.77 -19.52
C THR A 23 -0.31 -22.52 -19.29
N THR A 24 -1.47 -22.43 -19.96
CA THR A 24 -2.42 -21.30 -19.80
C THR A 24 -2.99 -21.27 -18.38
N TYR A 25 -3.35 -22.42 -17.81
CA TYR A 25 -3.84 -22.49 -16.43
C TYR A 25 -2.78 -22.03 -15.42
N LEU A 26 -1.53 -22.50 -15.57
CA LEU A 26 -0.42 -22.06 -14.72
C LEU A 26 -0.15 -20.57 -14.86
N ASN A 27 -0.06 -20.06 -16.09
CA ASN A 27 0.16 -18.64 -16.36
C ASN A 27 -0.94 -17.77 -15.75
N ASN A 28 -2.21 -18.12 -15.93
CA ASN A 28 -3.32 -17.36 -15.35
C ASN A 28 -3.26 -17.35 -13.81
N ARG A 29 -2.91 -18.48 -13.19
CA ARG A 29 -2.78 -18.58 -11.73
C ARG A 29 -1.63 -17.73 -11.20
N TYR A 30 -0.48 -17.74 -11.87
CA TYR A 30 0.67 -16.92 -11.48
C TYR A 30 0.40 -15.43 -11.72
N GLN A 31 -0.17 -15.07 -12.87
CA GLN A 31 -0.55 -13.68 -13.15
C GLN A 31 -1.54 -13.15 -12.13
N TYR A 32 -2.56 -13.92 -11.74
CA TYR A 32 -3.50 -13.51 -10.70
C TYR A 32 -2.80 -13.20 -9.37
N LYS A 33 -1.84 -14.04 -8.95
CA LYS A 33 -1.05 -13.79 -7.74
C LYS A 33 -0.21 -12.52 -7.84
N ILE A 34 0.45 -12.31 -8.98
CA ILE A 34 1.27 -11.11 -9.25
C ILE A 34 0.39 -9.86 -9.24
N THR A 35 -0.74 -9.88 -9.94
CA THR A 35 -1.70 -8.76 -9.95
C THR A 35 -2.17 -8.44 -8.54
N LYS A 36 -2.56 -9.44 -7.76
CA LYS A 36 -2.98 -9.22 -6.36
C LYS A 36 -1.88 -8.55 -5.53
N PHE A 37 -0.65 -9.03 -5.65
CA PHE A 37 0.50 -8.45 -4.94
C PHE A 37 0.74 -6.99 -5.36
N ASN A 38 0.74 -6.71 -6.67
CA ASN A 38 0.91 -5.36 -7.21
C ASN A 38 -0.21 -4.42 -6.76
N THR A 39 -1.46 -4.86 -6.76
CA THR A 39 -2.59 -4.06 -6.29
C THR A 39 -2.45 -3.74 -4.80
N GLN A 40 -2.09 -4.72 -3.98
CA GLN A 40 -1.89 -4.50 -2.54
C GLN A 40 -0.75 -3.52 -2.29
N TYR A 41 0.40 -3.71 -2.92
CA TYR A 41 1.56 -2.84 -2.76
C TYR A 41 1.28 -1.42 -3.26
N SER A 42 0.67 -1.27 -4.44
CA SER A 42 0.26 0.02 -4.98
C SER A 42 -0.74 0.75 -4.07
N THR A 43 -1.68 0.01 -3.45
CA THR A 43 -2.62 0.57 -2.48
C THR A 43 -1.91 1.06 -1.23
N LYS A 44 -0.96 0.29 -0.69
CA LYS A 44 -0.19 0.71 0.49
C LYS A 44 0.61 1.99 0.22
N ILE A 45 1.32 2.06 -0.92
CA ILE A 45 2.04 3.28 -1.34
C ILE A 45 1.08 4.46 -1.48
N LYS A 46 -0.09 4.25 -2.08
CA LYS A 46 -1.09 5.30 -2.19
C LYS A 46 -1.48 5.85 -0.81
N TYR A 47 -1.72 4.99 0.17
CA TYR A 47 -2.07 5.45 1.52
C TYR A 47 -0.95 6.25 2.20
N VAL A 48 0.32 5.94 1.92
CA VAL A 48 1.45 6.75 2.38
C VAL A 48 1.44 8.14 1.76
N ASN A 49 1.29 8.19 0.44
CA ASN A 49 1.29 9.46 -0.29
C ASN A 49 0.10 10.32 0.15
N ASP A 50 -1.11 9.75 0.20
CA ASP A 50 -2.32 10.42 0.69
C ASP A 50 -2.08 10.93 2.14
N TYR A 51 -1.43 10.14 3.00
CA TYR A 51 -1.13 10.55 4.38
C TYR A 51 -0.23 11.79 4.43
N PHE A 52 0.93 11.76 3.77
CA PHE A 52 1.87 12.88 3.81
C PHE A 52 1.32 14.12 3.10
N GLU A 53 0.58 13.95 2.00
CA GLU A 53 -0.08 15.05 1.29
C GLU A 53 -1.11 15.73 2.19
N HIS A 54 -2.00 14.97 2.83
CA HIS A 54 -2.99 15.55 3.73
C HIS A 54 -2.41 16.08 5.05
N LEU A 55 -1.32 15.48 5.57
CA LEU A 55 -0.57 16.04 6.69
C LEU A 55 0.01 17.41 6.32
N SER A 56 0.60 17.54 5.13
CA SER A 56 1.09 18.83 4.65
C SER A 56 -0.04 19.86 4.51
N ALA A 57 -1.21 19.43 4.03
CA ALA A 57 -2.37 20.30 3.82
C ALA A 57 -2.96 20.79 5.15
N VAL A 58 -3.06 19.92 6.17
CA VAL A 58 -3.54 20.33 7.50
C VAL A 58 -2.55 21.27 8.18
N ILE A 59 -1.23 21.10 7.92
CA ILE A 59 -0.20 22.02 8.40
C ILE A 59 -0.30 23.40 7.72
N ALA A 60 -0.48 23.41 6.39
CA ALA A 60 -0.56 24.66 5.62
C ALA A 60 -1.89 25.42 5.84
N HIS A 61 -2.98 24.70 6.08
CA HIS A 61 -4.32 25.24 6.23
C HIS A 61 -4.99 24.75 7.52
N PRO A 62 -4.48 25.19 8.69
CA PRO A 62 -4.84 24.59 9.96
C PRO A 62 -6.27 24.90 10.40
N ASN A 63 -6.84 26.00 9.90
CA ASN A 63 -8.24 26.39 10.13
C ASN A 63 -9.24 25.68 9.19
N SER A 64 -8.77 24.86 8.25
CA SER A 64 -9.64 24.14 7.31
C SER A 64 -10.16 22.85 7.95
N LEU A 65 -11.47 22.80 8.19
CA LEU A 65 -12.14 21.59 8.65
C LEU A 65 -12.00 20.45 7.64
N ASP A 66 -11.99 20.77 6.35
CA ASP A 66 -11.87 19.77 5.29
C ASP A 66 -10.46 19.18 5.25
N ALA A 67 -9.42 20.02 5.40
CA ALA A 67 -8.04 19.53 5.49
C ALA A 67 -7.84 18.59 6.70
N LEU A 68 -8.45 18.92 7.85
CA LEU A 68 -8.41 18.06 9.03
C LEU A 68 -9.13 16.72 8.80
N LYS A 69 -10.31 16.75 8.17
CA LYS A 69 -11.06 15.51 7.85
C LYS A 69 -10.27 14.61 6.90
N ASP A 70 -9.68 15.20 5.87
CA ASP A 70 -8.90 14.46 4.88
C ASP A 70 -7.65 13.83 5.52
N TYR A 71 -6.96 14.58 6.39
CA TYR A 71 -5.85 14.06 7.19
C TYR A 71 -6.27 12.90 8.11
N LEU A 72 -7.35 13.05 8.88
CA LEU A 72 -7.81 11.97 9.77
C LEU A 72 -8.23 10.72 8.99
N SER A 73 -8.84 10.90 7.82
CA SER A 73 -9.21 9.82 6.91
C SER A 73 -7.97 9.09 6.37
N SER A 74 -6.95 9.81 5.92
CA SER A 74 -5.71 9.19 5.43
C SER A 74 -4.89 8.55 6.54
N ALA A 75 -4.85 9.15 7.72
CA ALA A 75 -4.22 8.58 8.91
C ALA A 75 -4.83 7.21 9.27
N GLN A 76 -6.16 7.10 9.27
CA GLN A 76 -6.85 5.82 9.51
C GLN A 76 -6.53 4.76 8.46
N LYS A 77 -6.51 5.13 7.18
CA LYS A 77 -6.16 4.21 6.08
C LYS A 77 -4.72 3.70 6.23
N LEU A 78 -3.78 4.60 6.55
CA LEU A 78 -2.38 4.23 6.76
C LEU A 78 -2.21 3.34 8.01
N TYR A 79 -2.92 3.67 9.11
CA TYR A 79 -2.86 2.93 10.37
C TYR A 79 -3.15 1.42 10.21
N ILE A 80 -4.05 1.06 9.30
CA ILE A 80 -4.44 -0.34 9.05
C ILE A 80 -3.32 -1.13 8.35
N VAL A 81 -2.51 -0.47 7.53
CA VAL A 81 -1.54 -1.14 6.65
C VAL A 81 -0.11 -1.12 7.18
N VAL A 82 0.16 -0.35 8.23
CA VAL A 82 1.48 -0.27 8.87
C VAL A 82 1.58 -1.12 10.14
N ASP A 83 2.82 -1.38 10.56
CA ASP A 83 3.16 -2.09 11.80
C ASP A 83 2.87 -1.28 13.08
N SER A 84 3.14 -1.87 14.24
CA SER A 84 2.92 -1.23 15.54
C SER A 84 3.78 0.00 15.80
N ASP A 85 4.99 0.05 15.27
CA ASP A 85 5.92 1.16 15.51
C ASP A 85 5.49 2.39 14.72
N CYS A 86 5.20 2.20 13.43
CA CYS A 86 4.63 3.25 12.58
C CYS A 86 3.25 3.70 13.07
N ARG A 87 2.40 2.80 13.58
CA ARG A 87 1.13 3.17 14.22
C ARG A 87 1.33 4.09 15.42
N ARG A 88 2.38 3.87 16.21
CA ARG A 88 2.70 4.74 17.35
C ARG A 88 3.04 6.16 16.88
N TYR A 89 3.90 6.30 15.87
CA TYR A 89 4.25 7.61 15.32
C TYR A 89 3.05 8.32 14.69
N ILE A 90 2.22 7.62 13.91
CA ILE A 90 0.97 8.17 13.35
C ILE A 90 0.05 8.63 14.48
N GLY A 91 -0.07 7.85 15.56
CA GLY A 91 -0.87 8.20 16.73
C GLY A 91 -0.38 9.47 17.44
N ASN A 92 0.94 9.61 17.62
CA ASN A 92 1.54 10.81 18.20
C ASN A 92 1.28 12.05 17.33
N ILE A 93 1.55 11.97 16.03
CA ILE A 93 1.31 13.07 15.08
C ILE A 93 -0.18 13.45 15.11
N THR A 94 -1.08 12.47 15.05
CA THR A 94 -2.53 12.69 15.07
C THR A 94 -2.97 13.37 16.36
N TYR A 95 -2.39 12.97 17.50
CA TYR A 95 -2.64 13.59 18.80
C TYR A 95 -2.20 15.05 18.82
N THR A 96 -0.98 15.33 18.37
CA THR A 96 -0.42 16.70 18.30
C THR A 96 -1.26 17.59 17.41
N VAL A 97 -1.59 17.14 16.19
CA VAL A 97 -2.47 17.86 15.25
C VAL A 97 -3.86 18.12 15.84
N SER A 98 -4.41 17.18 16.61
CA SER A 98 -5.75 17.32 17.19
C SER A 98 -5.79 18.20 18.45
N LYS A 99 -4.71 18.18 19.24
CA LYS A 99 -4.59 18.91 20.51
C LYS A 99 -4.31 20.39 20.28
N GLU A 100 -3.42 20.72 19.36
CA GLU A 100 -3.02 22.09 19.04
C GLU A 100 -3.96 22.77 18.03
N ARG A 101 -5.27 22.57 18.19
CA ARG A 101 -6.28 23.21 17.34
C ARG A 101 -5.90 24.69 17.06
N PRO A 102 -6.15 25.15 15.83
CA PRO A 102 -5.30 26.00 14.98
C PRO A 102 -5.27 27.48 15.39
N SER A 103 -5.09 27.75 16.68
CA SER A 103 -5.08 29.13 17.17
C SER A 103 -3.78 29.86 16.84
N ASN A 104 -2.67 29.14 16.59
CA ASN A 104 -1.48 29.59 15.86
C ASN A 104 -0.57 28.37 15.59
N PHE A 105 -0.30 28.05 14.33
CA PHE A 105 0.79 27.13 14.00
C PHE A 105 2.10 27.85 14.28
N SER A 106 2.73 27.51 15.40
CA SER A 106 4.02 28.07 15.83
C SER A 106 5.18 27.19 15.33
N GLU A 107 6.38 27.74 15.37
CA GLU A 107 7.61 26.95 15.18
C GLU A 107 7.69 25.80 16.20
N ASP A 108 7.17 26.00 17.42
CA ASP A 108 7.08 24.97 18.46
C ASP A 108 6.19 23.79 18.05
N PHE A 109 5.08 24.05 17.35
CA PHE A 109 4.24 22.97 16.81
C PHE A 109 5.01 22.12 15.80
N LEU A 110 5.71 22.76 14.86
CA LEU A 110 6.50 22.04 13.85
C LEU A 110 7.62 21.24 14.51
N ASN A 111 8.32 21.82 15.49
CA ASN A 111 9.35 21.14 16.27
C ASN A 111 8.78 19.94 17.05
N SER A 112 7.53 20.03 17.53
CA SER A 112 6.87 18.92 18.22
C SER A 112 6.48 17.77 17.30
N LEU A 113 6.29 18.04 16.01
CA LEU A 113 6.01 17.02 15.00
C LEU A 113 7.27 16.43 14.36
N GLU A 114 8.36 17.20 14.29
CA GLU A 114 9.54 16.88 13.49
C GLU A 114 10.13 15.50 13.80
N ASP A 115 10.35 15.17 15.08
CA ASP A 115 10.93 13.87 15.46
C ASP A 115 10.03 12.70 15.05
N ASP A 116 8.73 12.78 15.31
CA ASP A 116 7.78 11.73 14.92
C ASP A 116 7.64 11.62 13.39
N MET A 117 7.65 12.75 12.67
CA MET A 117 7.61 12.78 11.20
C MET A 117 8.88 12.18 10.58
N CYS A 118 10.06 12.52 11.09
CA CYS A 118 11.33 11.94 10.65
C CYS A 118 11.37 10.43 10.91
N ARG A 119 11.03 10.00 12.13
CA ARG A 119 11.02 8.57 12.48
C ARG A 119 9.99 7.78 11.68
N LEU A 120 8.82 8.37 11.41
CA LEU A 120 7.84 7.75 10.53
C LEU A 120 8.42 7.62 9.11
N SER A 121 8.98 8.69 8.55
CA SER A 121 9.59 8.69 7.20
C SER A 121 10.72 7.67 7.04
N GLU A 122 11.61 7.55 8.02
CA GLU A 122 12.71 6.59 8.00
C GLU A 122 12.24 5.13 8.04
N ASN A 123 11.14 4.86 8.74
CA ASN A 123 10.65 3.49 8.96
C ASN A 123 9.49 3.11 8.05
N ILE A 124 8.83 4.05 7.37
CA ILE A 124 7.61 3.80 6.60
C ILE A 124 7.81 2.74 5.52
N ALA A 125 8.99 2.71 4.89
CA ALA A 125 9.33 1.71 3.89
C ALA A 125 9.34 0.29 4.48
N LYS A 126 9.87 0.11 5.70
CA LYS A 126 9.91 -1.18 6.40
C LYS A 126 8.54 -1.59 6.93
N CYS A 127 7.75 -0.61 7.37
CA CYS A 127 6.42 -0.84 7.94
C CYS A 127 5.37 -1.31 6.92
N ILE A 128 5.69 -1.21 5.63
CA ILE A 128 4.78 -1.43 4.50
C ILE A 128 5.10 -2.70 3.70
N GLU A 129 6.27 -3.29 3.92
CA GLU A 129 6.62 -4.63 3.44
C GLU A 129 5.68 -5.68 4.05
#